data_AF-A0A8T0T008-F1
#
_entry.id   AF-A0A8T0T008-F1
#
_cell.length_a   1.000
_cell.length_b   1.000
_cell.length_c   1.000
_cell.angle_alpha   90.00
_cell.angle_beta   90.00
_cell.angle_gamma   90.00
#
_symmetry.space_group_name_H-M   'P 1'
#
loop_
_entity.id
_entity.type
_entity.pdbx_description
1 polymer ?
#
loop_
_entity_poly.entity_id
_entity_poly.type
_entity_poly.pdbx_seq_one_letter_code
_entity_poly.pdbx_strand_id
1 'polypeptide(L)'
;MLASVTGSILKTIREDGTFFSGCHICPPNGQFHIVLYPGSDSGLCAEYQYGKVSLLFSYPNLYLEAFWSRGVWHRFKDTPAHVVPGGVSQRLPFECGYHNGGMQTDLATLRFGKSTIPEIYKVLGAYPDNPGGVGELQEALSKVCVVFPEAIRFPELRCFLVFVMKWINTEIVPQFSKRFHNWEP
;
A
#
# COMPACT_ATOMS: atom_id res chain seq x y z
N MET A 1 -20.24 22.28 17.80
CA MET A 1 -20.56 21.23 16.81
C MET A 1 -20.02 21.68 15.46
N LEU A 2 -18.78 21.31 15.16
CA LEU A 2 -18.11 21.62 13.90
C LEU A 2 -17.88 20.28 13.19
N ALA A 3 -18.50 20.14 12.02
CA ALA A 3 -18.39 18.98 11.16
C ALA A 3 -16.91 18.73 10.81
N SER A 4 -16.37 17.61 11.29
CA SER A 4 -15.01 17.19 10.99
C SER A 4 -14.96 16.71 9.54
N VAL A 5 -14.34 17.51 8.68
CA VAL A 5 -13.94 17.14 7.32
C VAL A 5 -12.90 16.02 7.42
N THR A 6 -13.34 14.77 7.47
CA THR A 6 -12.48 13.59 7.46
C THR A 6 -13.25 12.42 6.87
N GLY A 7 -13.47 12.49 5.56
CA GLY A 7 -13.96 11.35 4.80
C GLY A 7 -12.90 10.24 4.79
N SER A 8 -13.15 9.19 5.57
CA SER A 8 -12.15 8.17 5.86
C SER A 8 -12.18 7.06 4.80
N ILE A 9 -11.01 6.67 4.28
CA ILE A 9 -10.85 5.40 3.57
C ILE A 9 -10.87 4.30 4.62
N LEU A 10 -11.80 3.35 4.48
CA LEU A 10 -11.95 2.25 5.42
C LEU A 10 -10.96 1.14 5.06
N LYS A 11 -10.01 0.86 5.96
CA LYS A 11 -9.13 -0.31 5.87
C LYS A 11 -9.81 -1.49 6.57
N THR A 12 -10.22 -2.50 5.82
CA THR A 12 -10.62 -3.79 6.40
C THR A 12 -9.51 -4.79 6.15
N ILE A 13 -8.83 -5.21 7.22
CA ILE A 13 -8.00 -6.42 7.20
C ILE A 13 -8.96 -7.58 7.45
N ARG A 14 -9.12 -8.48 6.47
CA ARG A 14 -9.84 -9.74 6.69
C ARG A 14 -8.84 -10.76 7.19
N GLU A 15 -8.86 -11.00 8.48
CA GLU A 15 -8.17 -12.11 9.14
C GLU A 15 -9.19 -13.21 9.44
N ASP A 16 -8.81 -14.47 9.25
CA ASP A 16 -9.50 -15.59 9.89
C ASP A 16 -9.21 -15.53 11.40
N GLY A 17 -9.97 -14.66 12.08
CA GLY A 17 -10.28 -14.64 13.51
C GLY A 17 -9.18 -15.04 14.48
N THR A 18 -8.18 -14.18 14.74
CA THR A 18 -7.50 -14.16 16.05
C THR A 18 -6.73 -12.87 16.28
N PHE A 19 -7.12 -12.10 17.31
CA PHE A 19 -6.36 -10.95 17.80
C PHE A 19 -5.18 -11.44 18.65
N PHE A 20 -3.95 -11.06 18.30
CA PHE A 20 -2.77 -11.27 19.14
C PHE A 20 -2.18 -9.93 19.57
N SER A 21 -2.12 -9.71 20.89
CA SER A 21 -1.27 -8.68 21.51
C SER A 21 0.09 -9.32 21.82
N GLY A 22 1.09 -9.07 20.97
CA GLY A 22 2.46 -9.61 21.03
C GLY A 22 3.21 -9.30 19.74
N CYS A 23 4.51 -9.64 19.64
CA CYS A 23 5.21 -9.63 18.34
C CYS A 23 4.35 -10.38 17.32
N HIS A 24 3.97 -9.71 16.21
CA HIS A 24 3.12 -10.33 15.19
C HIS A 24 3.89 -11.49 14.54
N ILE A 25 3.61 -12.72 14.96
CA ILE A 25 4.06 -13.91 14.25
C ILE A 25 3.14 -14.07 13.06
N CYS A 26 3.65 -13.70 11.87
CA CYS A 26 2.91 -13.91 10.64
C CYS A 26 2.75 -15.43 10.40
N PRO A 27 1.59 -15.89 9.90
CA PRO A 27 1.43 -17.26 9.46
C PRO A 27 2.59 -17.70 8.55
N PRO A 28 3.07 -18.96 8.67
CA PRO A 28 4.24 -19.43 7.94
C PRO A 28 3.99 -19.54 6.43
N ASN A 29 2.73 -19.52 6.00
CA ASN A 29 2.29 -19.62 4.61
C ASN A 29 1.03 -18.79 4.38
N GLY A 30 0.72 -18.51 3.12
CA GLY A 30 -0.52 -17.86 2.70
C GLY A 30 -0.38 -16.36 2.46
N GLN A 31 -1.53 -15.72 2.25
CA GLN A 31 -1.61 -14.33 1.82
C GLN A 31 -2.74 -13.60 2.55
N PHE A 32 -2.64 -12.28 2.61
CA PHE A 32 -3.70 -11.41 3.09
C PHE A 32 -3.93 -10.25 2.15
N HIS A 33 -5.15 -9.72 2.21
CA HIS A 33 -5.59 -8.64 1.34
C HIS A 33 -5.84 -7.38 2.15
N ILE A 34 -5.37 -6.24 1.64
CA ILE A 34 -5.82 -4.92 2.09
C ILE A 34 -6.67 -4.34 0.97
N VAL A 35 -7.95 -4.10 1.26
CA VAL A 35 -8.88 -3.51 0.29
C VAL A 35 -9.00 -2.02 0.55
N LEU A 36 -8.71 -1.21 -0.46
CA LEU A 36 -8.89 0.23 -0.49
C LEU A 36 -10.17 0.56 -1.27
N TYR A 37 -11.03 1.36 -0.66
CA TYR A 37 -12.22 1.90 -1.30
C TYR A 37 -12.60 3.23 -0.66
N PRO A 38 -13.19 4.17 -1.42
CA PRO A 38 -13.65 5.43 -0.88
C PRO A 38 -14.76 5.16 0.14
N GLY A 39 -14.65 5.75 1.33
CA GLY A 39 -15.74 5.74 2.31
C GLY A 39 -16.91 6.60 1.83
N SER A 40 -18.10 6.36 2.38
CA SER A 40 -19.33 7.10 2.05
C SER A 40 -19.20 8.62 2.23
N ASP A 41 -18.29 9.08 3.09
CA ASP A 41 -18.09 10.49 3.41
C ASP A 41 -16.81 11.08 2.78
N SER A 42 -16.14 10.34 1.89
CA SER A 42 -14.82 10.67 1.33
C SER A 42 -14.77 11.92 0.44
N GLY A 43 -15.91 12.50 0.05
CA GLY A 43 -15.97 13.54 -1.00
C GLY A 43 -15.63 13.00 -2.40
N LEU A 44 -15.10 11.78 -2.49
CA LEU A 44 -14.89 10.98 -3.70
C LEU A 44 -16.20 10.30 -4.15
N CYS A 45 -17.37 10.81 -3.73
CA CYS A 45 -18.68 10.19 -3.99
C CYS A 45 -19.10 10.25 -5.46
N ALA A 46 -18.56 11.17 -6.25
CA ALA A 46 -18.65 11.13 -7.72
C ALA A 46 -17.59 10.19 -8.35
N GLU A 47 -16.57 9.81 -7.57
CA GLU A 47 -15.33 9.11 -7.95
C GLU A 47 -15.25 7.66 -7.41
N TYR A 48 -16.37 6.94 -7.30
CA TYR A 48 -16.37 5.46 -7.29
C TYR A 48 -15.95 4.85 -8.64
N GLN A 49 -15.45 5.67 -9.57
CA GLN A 49 -15.06 5.33 -10.94
C GLN A 49 -14.26 4.03 -11.08
N TYR A 50 -13.34 3.77 -10.14
CA TYR A 50 -12.40 2.63 -10.25
C TYR A 50 -12.79 1.41 -9.40
N GLY A 51 -13.86 1.49 -8.61
CA GLY A 51 -14.30 0.42 -7.72
C GLY A 51 -13.34 0.15 -6.57
N LYS A 52 -13.20 -1.12 -6.17
CA LYS A 52 -12.29 -1.54 -5.09
C LYS A 52 -10.87 -1.72 -5.65
N VAL A 53 -9.86 -1.32 -4.89
CA VAL A 53 -8.47 -1.73 -5.15
C VAL A 53 -8.08 -2.74 -4.08
N SER A 54 -7.62 -3.93 -4.48
CA SER A 54 -7.15 -4.93 -3.51
C SER A 54 -5.65 -5.09 -3.59
N LEU A 55 -4.95 -5.00 -2.47
CA LEU A 55 -3.51 -5.19 -2.37
C LEU A 55 -3.26 -6.59 -1.80
N LEU A 56 -2.44 -7.40 -2.47
CA LEU A 56 -2.13 -8.77 -2.09
C LEU A 56 -0.74 -8.82 -1.45
N PHE A 57 -0.68 -9.29 -0.22
CA PHE A 57 0.55 -9.43 0.53
C PHE A 57 0.79 -10.88 0.93
N SER A 58 2.05 -11.29 0.93
CA SER A 58 2.50 -12.56 1.49
C SER A 58 2.55 -12.48 3.02
N TYR A 59 1.98 -13.46 3.73
CA TYR A 59 2.18 -13.57 5.18
C TYR A 59 3.66 -13.84 5.55
N PRO A 60 4.36 -14.81 4.93
CA PRO A 60 5.73 -15.17 5.32
C PRO A 60 6.71 -14.01 5.42
N ASN A 61 6.65 -13.07 4.49
CA ASN A 61 7.63 -11.99 4.38
C ASN A 61 7.00 -10.59 4.36
N LEU A 62 5.67 -10.47 4.41
CA LEU A 62 4.93 -9.20 4.30
C LEU A 62 5.20 -8.44 2.99
N TYR A 63 5.68 -9.09 1.93
CA TYR A 63 5.92 -8.43 0.65
C TYR A 63 4.61 -8.21 -0.08
N LEU A 64 4.51 -7.08 -0.78
CA LEU A 64 3.45 -6.83 -1.73
C LEU A 64 3.74 -7.67 -2.99
N GLU A 65 2.79 -8.50 -3.39
CA GLU A 65 2.96 -9.43 -4.51
C GLU A 65 2.16 -8.98 -5.74
N ALA A 66 1.00 -8.37 -5.52
CA ALA A 66 0.14 -7.87 -6.59
C ALA A 66 -0.85 -6.82 -6.08
N PHE A 67 -1.48 -6.09 -7.00
CA PHE A 67 -2.69 -5.34 -6.71
C PHE A 67 -3.78 -5.63 -7.76
N TRP A 68 -5.04 -5.60 -7.35
CA TRP A 68 -6.21 -5.76 -8.20
C TRP A 68 -6.85 -4.41 -8.41
N SER A 69 -7.10 -4.05 -9.67
CA SER A 69 -7.94 -2.93 -10.05
C SER A 69 -8.66 -3.24 -11.35
N ARG A 70 -9.84 -2.65 -11.54
CA ARG A 70 -10.61 -2.73 -12.80
C ARG A 70 -10.78 -4.15 -13.37
N GLY A 71 -10.95 -5.15 -12.51
CA GLY A 71 -11.18 -6.53 -12.92
C GLY A 71 -9.93 -7.39 -13.10
N VAL A 72 -8.73 -6.83 -12.94
CA VAL A 72 -7.47 -7.52 -13.27
C VAL A 72 -6.47 -7.40 -12.12
N TRP A 73 -5.73 -8.49 -11.87
CA TRP A 73 -4.56 -8.46 -11.02
C TRP A 73 -3.33 -7.99 -11.79
N HIS A 74 -2.59 -7.06 -11.20
CA HIS A 74 -1.30 -6.58 -11.67
C HIS A 74 -0.24 -7.09 -10.70
N ARG A 75 0.62 -8.01 -11.17
CA ARG A 75 1.69 -8.61 -10.35
C ARG A 75 3.05 -8.08 -10.75
N PHE A 76 4.00 -8.04 -9.83
CA PHE A 76 5.36 -7.65 -10.16
C PHE A 76 6.02 -8.63 -11.14
N LYS A 77 7.07 -8.16 -11.78
CA LYS A 77 7.82 -8.93 -12.78
C LYS A 77 8.38 -10.24 -12.18
N ASP A 78 8.87 -10.19 -10.96
CA ASP A 78 9.46 -11.30 -10.21
C ASP A 78 8.44 -12.16 -9.45
N THR A 79 7.19 -11.71 -9.29
CA THR A 79 6.13 -12.50 -8.67
C THR A 79 5.61 -13.59 -9.62
N PRO A 80 5.65 -14.89 -9.25
CA PRO A 80 5.11 -15.97 -10.08
C PRO A 80 3.59 -15.86 -10.29
N ALA A 81 3.08 -16.32 -11.43
CA ALA A 81 1.64 -16.21 -11.74
C ALA A 81 0.73 -17.00 -10.79
N HIS A 82 1.20 -18.14 -10.26
CA HIS A 82 0.44 -19.00 -9.36
C HIS A 82 0.21 -18.39 -7.97
N VAL A 83 0.97 -17.35 -7.62
CA VAL A 83 0.81 -16.59 -6.37
C VAL A 83 -0.47 -15.76 -6.41
N VAL A 84 -0.92 -15.33 -7.60
CA VAL A 84 -2.11 -14.49 -7.71
C VAL A 84 -3.39 -15.34 -7.65
N PRO A 85 -4.41 -14.94 -6.86
CA PRO A 85 -5.70 -15.63 -6.83
C PRO A 85 -6.30 -15.84 -8.23
N GLY A 86 -6.57 -17.09 -8.59
CA GLY A 86 -7.14 -17.46 -9.89
C GLY A 86 -6.14 -17.49 -11.06
N GLY A 87 -4.87 -17.15 -10.84
CA GLY A 87 -3.79 -17.26 -11.83
C GLY A 87 -3.85 -16.28 -13.01
N VAL A 88 -4.92 -15.50 -13.15
CA VAL A 88 -5.09 -14.50 -14.21
C VAL A 88 -4.54 -13.16 -13.74
N SER A 89 -3.45 -12.70 -14.37
CA SER A 89 -2.79 -11.44 -14.03
C SER A 89 -2.05 -10.83 -15.21
N GLN A 90 -1.90 -9.51 -15.17
CA GLN A 90 -0.96 -8.75 -15.99
C GLN A 90 0.34 -8.57 -15.23
N ARG A 91 1.47 -8.74 -15.93
CA ARG A 91 2.80 -8.57 -15.36
C ARG A 91 3.23 -7.11 -15.50
N LEU A 92 3.56 -6.48 -14.38
CA LEU A 92 4.16 -5.15 -14.35
C LEU A 92 5.58 -5.19 -14.97
N PRO A 93 6.07 -4.08 -15.54
CA PRO A 93 7.37 -4.04 -16.19
C PRO A 93 8.56 -3.97 -15.20
N PHE A 94 8.31 -3.96 -13.89
CA PHE A 94 9.32 -3.81 -12.83
C PHE A 94 9.11 -4.81 -11.68
N GLU A 95 10.16 -4.99 -10.88
CA GLU A 95 10.24 -5.92 -9.74
C GLU A 95 9.72 -5.27 -8.44
N CYS A 96 9.44 -6.07 -7.40
CA CYS A 96 8.86 -5.56 -6.16
C CYS A 96 9.86 -4.84 -5.23
N GLY A 97 11.16 -4.92 -5.50
CA GLY A 97 12.20 -4.31 -4.66
C GLY A 97 12.32 -2.78 -4.83
N TYR A 98 12.99 -2.09 -3.89
CA TYR A 98 13.24 -0.63 -3.98
C TYR A 98 14.44 -0.25 -4.86
N HIS A 99 15.12 -1.22 -5.46
CA HIS A 99 16.36 -1.01 -6.23
C HIS A 99 16.11 -0.58 -7.69
N ASN A 100 17.20 -0.35 -8.42
CA ASN A 100 17.18 -0.16 -9.88
C ASN A 100 16.58 -1.41 -10.56
N GLY A 101 15.52 -1.23 -11.35
CA GLY A 101 14.74 -2.33 -11.95
C GLY A 101 13.49 -2.74 -11.16
N GLY A 102 13.35 -2.28 -9.91
CA GLY A 102 12.16 -2.43 -9.09
C GLY A 102 11.29 -1.18 -9.07
N MET A 103 10.73 -0.83 -7.91
CA MET A 103 9.96 0.40 -7.68
C MET A 103 10.81 1.69 -7.72
N GLN A 104 12.14 1.60 -7.90
CA GLN A 104 13.04 2.73 -8.21
C GLN A 104 12.78 4.01 -7.41
N THR A 105 12.48 3.86 -6.12
CA THR A 105 12.05 4.98 -5.29
C THR A 105 13.15 5.35 -4.32
N ASP A 106 13.63 6.59 -4.40
CA ASP A 106 14.45 7.17 -3.35
C ASP A 106 13.57 7.40 -2.12
N LEU A 107 13.65 6.46 -1.19
CA LEU A 107 12.95 6.48 0.08
C LEU A 107 13.21 7.77 0.89
N ALA A 108 14.31 8.48 0.67
CA ALA A 108 14.59 9.76 1.32
C ALA A 108 13.73 10.92 0.80
N THR A 109 13.14 10.77 -0.40
CA THR A 109 12.35 11.80 -1.08
C THR A 109 10.84 11.54 -1.02
N LEU A 110 10.43 10.36 -0.54
CA LEU A 110 9.02 10.03 -0.38
C LEU A 110 8.31 11.01 0.57
N ARG A 111 7.13 11.44 0.14
CA ARG A 111 6.28 12.38 0.86
C ARG A 111 5.03 11.69 1.39
N PHE A 112 4.74 11.92 2.66
CA PHE A 112 3.58 11.37 3.34
C PHE A 112 2.72 12.50 3.92
N GLY A 113 1.42 12.32 3.95
CA GLY A 113 0.47 13.31 4.45
C GLY A 113 -0.96 12.81 4.40
N LYS A 114 -1.92 13.69 4.72
CA LYS A 114 -3.36 13.37 4.70
C LYS A 114 -3.85 12.79 3.37
N SER A 115 -3.24 13.19 2.25
CA SER A 115 -3.62 12.75 0.92
C SER A 115 -3.00 11.41 0.50
N THR A 116 -2.08 10.82 1.28
CA THR A 116 -1.33 9.64 0.84
C THR A 116 -2.21 8.44 0.46
N ILE A 117 -3.13 8.01 1.32
CA ILE A 117 -4.02 6.88 0.99
C ILE A 117 -4.97 7.22 -0.18
N PRO A 118 -5.60 8.41 -0.23
CA PRO A 118 -6.36 8.84 -1.40
C PRO A 118 -5.57 8.83 -2.71
N GLU A 119 -4.32 9.32 -2.70
CA GLU A 119 -3.42 9.32 -3.87
C GLU A 119 -3.09 7.90 -4.32
N ILE A 120 -2.70 7.02 -3.40
CA ILE A 120 -2.47 5.60 -3.68
C ILE A 120 -3.70 4.99 -4.37
N TYR A 121 -4.89 5.20 -3.81
CA TYR A 121 -6.13 4.68 -4.40
C TYR A 121 -6.35 5.22 -5.82
N LYS A 122 -6.16 6.52 -6.05
CA LYS A 122 -6.34 7.13 -7.38
C LYS A 122 -5.37 6.56 -8.41
N VAL A 123 -4.08 6.44 -8.07
CA VAL A 123 -3.06 5.92 -8.98
C VAL A 123 -3.32 4.45 -9.31
N LEU A 124 -3.50 3.60 -8.29
CA LEU A 124 -3.72 2.16 -8.50
C LEU A 124 -5.06 1.85 -9.18
N GLY A 125 -6.10 2.62 -8.86
CA GLY A 125 -7.41 2.49 -9.47
C GLY A 125 -7.42 2.89 -10.94
N ALA A 126 -6.65 3.92 -11.31
CA ALA A 126 -6.58 4.43 -12.68
C ALA A 126 -5.67 3.60 -13.60
N TYR A 127 -4.67 2.89 -13.07
CA TYR A 127 -3.75 2.07 -13.86
C TYR A 127 -4.49 1.10 -14.80
N PRO A 128 -4.05 0.93 -16.07
CA PRO A 128 -2.88 1.53 -16.71
C PRO A 128 -3.05 2.95 -17.26
N ASP A 129 -4.22 3.57 -17.06
CA ASP A 129 -4.58 4.87 -17.63
C ASP A 129 -4.20 6.07 -16.73
N ASN A 130 -3.37 5.87 -15.70
CA ASN A 130 -2.95 6.95 -14.82
C ASN A 130 -2.00 7.93 -15.55
N PRO A 131 -2.12 9.25 -15.33
CA PRO A 131 -1.43 10.26 -16.13
C PRO A 131 0.10 10.22 -16.00
N GLY A 132 0.63 9.85 -14.83
CA GLY A 132 2.07 9.72 -14.58
C GLY A 132 2.67 8.37 -15.00
N GLY A 133 1.87 7.48 -15.60
CA GLY A 133 2.30 6.17 -16.09
C GLY A 133 3.01 5.30 -15.03
N VAL A 134 4.05 4.59 -15.46
CA VAL A 134 4.78 3.63 -14.61
C VAL A 134 5.49 4.30 -13.43
N GLY A 135 6.04 5.50 -13.60
CA GLY A 135 6.77 6.19 -12.53
C GLY A 135 5.88 6.53 -11.34
N GLU A 136 4.69 7.07 -11.60
CA GLU A 136 3.70 7.37 -10.56
C GLU A 136 3.18 6.09 -9.89
N LEU A 137 3.00 5.00 -10.67
CA LEU A 137 2.66 3.70 -10.12
C LEU A 137 3.74 3.18 -9.16
N GLN A 138 5.02 3.27 -9.55
CA GLN A 138 6.17 2.85 -8.73
C GLN A 138 6.24 3.62 -7.41
N GLU A 139 6.01 4.94 -7.43
CA GLU A 139 5.96 5.76 -6.22
C GLU A 139 4.78 5.37 -5.31
N ALA A 140 3.59 5.18 -5.89
CA ALA A 140 2.39 4.77 -5.14
C ALA A 140 2.57 3.39 -4.48
N LEU A 141 3.13 2.42 -5.20
CA LEU A 141 3.43 1.09 -4.66
C LEU A 141 4.52 1.14 -3.58
N SER A 142 5.51 2.02 -3.72
CA SER A 142 6.51 2.24 -2.66
C SER A 142 5.84 2.78 -1.40
N LYS A 143 4.96 3.79 -1.54
CA LYS A 143 4.16 4.31 -0.41
C LYS A 143 3.29 3.23 0.21
N VAL A 144 2.70 2.33 -0.58
CA VAL A 144 1.95 1.16 -0.08
C VAL A 144 2.83 0.30 0.82
N CYS A 145 4.04 -0.06 0.37
CA CYS A 145 4.95 -0.87 1.15
C CYS A 145 5.33 -0.17 2.46
N VAL A 146 5.59 1.13 2.43
CA VAL A 146 5.86 1.91 3.65
C VAL A 146 4.67 1.93 4.62
N VAL A 147 3.48 2.22 4.14
CA VAL A 147 2.31 2.46 4.99
C VAL A 147 1.71 1.18 5.57
N PHE A 148 1.91 0.04 4.90
CA PHE A 148 1.34 -1.23 5.33
C PHE A 148 2.39 -2.18 5.89
N PRO A 149 3.19 -2.91 5.09
CA PRO A 149 4.08 -3.91 5.64
C PRO A 149 5.22 -3.32 6.47
N GLU A 150 5.84 -2.20 6.09
CA GLU A 150 6.88 -1.59 6.93
C GLU A 150 6.30 -1.06 8.25
N ALA A 151 5.09 -0.50 8.24
CA ALA A 151 4.41 -0.11 9.47
C ALA A 151 4.03 -1.30 10.38
N ILE A 152 3.86 -2.51 9.82
CA ILE A 152 3.68 -3.73 10.62
C ILE A 152 5.02 -4.14 11.23
N ARG A 153 6.11 -4.13 10.44
CA ARG A 153 7.45 -4.52 10.88
C ARG A 153 8.06 -3.56 11.91
N PHE A 154 7.81 -2.26 11.77
CA PHE A 154 8.44 -1.20 12.56
C PHE A 154 7.39 -0.37 13.34
N PRO A 155 7.10 -0.70 14.60
CA PRO A 155 6.07 -0.01 15.38
C PRO A 155 6.29 1.50 15.55
N GLU A 156 7.53 1.96 15.67
CA GLU A 156 7.84 3.40 15.76
C GLU A 156 7.49 4.13 14.45
N LEU A 157 7.71 3.48 13.31
CA LEU A 157 7.30 4.01 12.01
C LEU A 157 5.78 4.11 11.94
N ARG A 158 5.05 3.09 12.39
CA ARG A 158 3.58 3.10 12.44
C ARG A 158 3.04 4.31 13.21
N CYS A 159 3.55 4.54 14.43
CA CYS A 159 3.11 5.66 15.26
C CYS A 159 3.34 7.01 14.56
N PHE A 160 4.51 7.16 13.92
CA PHE A 160 4.84 8.36 13.18
C PHE A 160 3.95 8.56 11.94
N LEU A 161 3.75 7.52 11.12
CA LEU A 161 2.88 7.59 9.93
C LEU A 161 1.43 7.92 10.29
N VAL A 162 0.90 7.37 11.38
CA VAL A 162 -0.44 7.72 11.89
C VAL A 162 -0.53 9.20 12.24
N PHE A 163 0.51 9.77 12.88
CA PHE A 163 0.55 11.20 13.17
C PHE A 163 0.59 12.04 11.88
N VAL A 164 1.50 11.73 10.97
CA VAL A 164 1.68 12.45 9.69
C VAL A 164 0.39 12.43 8.86
N MET A 165 -0.18 11.25 8.63
CA MET A 165 -1.38 11.09 7.80
C MET A 165 -2.64 11.69 8.44
N LYS A 166 -2.67 11.89 9.76
CA LYS A 166 -3.81 12.51 10.44
C LYS A 166 -3.71 14.03 10.48
N TRP A 167 -2.51 14.58 10.67
CA TRP A 167 -2.35 15.98 11.04
C TRP A 167 -1.64 16.83 10.00
N ILE A 168 -0.80 16.23 9.17
CA ILE A 168 0.11 16.96 8.27
C ILE A 168 -0.40 16.89 6.83
N ASN A 169 -0.43 18.03 6.15
CA ASN A 169 -0.91 18.08 4.77
C ASN A 169 0.06 17.34 3.84
N THR A 170 1.36 17.62 3.93
CA THR A 170 2.42 16.87 3.25
C THR A 170 3.76 17.13 3.96
N GLU A 171 4.49 16.07 4.29
CA GLU A 171 5.88 16.15 4.77
C GLU A 171 6.75 15.24 3.90
N ILE A 172 7.94 15.73 3.52
CA ILE A 172 9.05 14.80 3.26
C ILE A 172 9.32 14.13 4.61
N VAL A 173 9.55 12.82 4.67
CA VAL A 173 9.96 12.18 5.92
C VAL A 173 11.48 12.03 5.87
N PRO A 174 12.27 13.02 6.32
CA PRO A 174 13.71 12.85 6.37
C PRO A 174 13.99 11.81 7.45
N GLN A 175 15.01 10.97 7.25
CA GLN A 175 15.40 9.88 8.19
C GLN A 175 14.56 8.60 8.12
N PHE A 176 13.70 8.43 7.10
CA PHE A 176 12.96 7.18 6.88
C PHE A 176 13.88 5.95 6.83
N SER A 177 14.99 6.02 6.07
CA SER A 177 16.00 4.95 5.98
C SER A 177 16.69 4.62 7.31
N LYS A 178 16.80 5.58 8.23
CA LYS A 178 17.40 5.36 9.56
C LYS A 178 16.51 4.53 10.50
N ARG A 179 15.23 4.32 10.14
CA ARG A 179 14.30 3.50 10.92
C ARG A 179 14.17 2.06 10.40
N PHE A 180 14.91 1.73 9.33
CA PHE A 180 15.10 0.36 8.82
C PHE A 180 16.34 -0.33 9.39
N HIS A 181 17.09 0.35 10.27
CA HIS A 181 18.20 -0.29 10.98
C HIS A 181 17.61 -1.51 11.73
N ASN A 182 17.99 -2.72 11.29
CA ASN A 182 17.58 -4.06 11.76
C ASN A 182 16.68 -4.90 10.83
N TRP A 183 16.59 -4.59 9.53
CA TRP A 183 16.17 -5.62 8.58
C TRP A 183 17.35 -6.60 8.34
N GLU A 184 17.32 -7.77 8.99
CA GLU A 184 18.06 -8.94 8.51
C GLU A 184 17.12 -9.85 7.70
N PRO A 185 17.53 -10.34 6.51
CA PRO A 185 16.75 -11.28 5.69
C PRO A 185 16.41 -12.59 6.40
#